data_AF-W4RKY7-F1
#
_entry.id   AF-W4RKY7-F1
#
_cell.length_a   1.000
_cell.length_b   1.000
_cell.length_c   1.000
_cell.angle_alpha   90.00
_cell.angle_beta   90.00
_cell.angle_gamma   90.00
#
_symmetry.space_group_name_H-M   'P 1'
#
loop_
_entity.id
_entity.type
_entity.pdbx_description
1 polymer ?
#
loop_
_entity_poly.entity_id
_entity_poly.type
_entity_poly.pdbx_seq_one_letter_code
_entity_poly.pdbx_strand_id
1 'polypeptide(L)'
;MDQPLRKKNNGQISIVLNAQQRKTLTKELPESQLVPKSIPQEHTALKEIEEELGALVGMEEMKRMIKEIYAWIYVNKKREEMGLKAGKQALHMMFKGNPGTGKTTVARIIGKLFLKMNVLSKGHLIEAERADLVGEYIGHTAQKTRDLIKKAMGGILFIDEAYSLGRGEKRISARKRLIPWLNTWRISSMNLF
;
A
#
# COMPACT_ATOMS: atom_id res chain seq x y z
N MET A 1 -7.41 -32.84 -45.09
CA MET A 1 -8.44 -31.86 -44.66
C MET A 1 -8.63 -32.10 -43.18
N ASP A 2 -7.85 -31.42 -42.35
CA ASP A 2 -7.76 -31.67 -40.90
C ASP A 2 -8.31 -30.50 -40.07
N GLN A 3 -8.97 -30.85 -38.98
CA GLN A 3 -9.81 -30.01 -38.12
C GLN A 3 -9.05 -28.86 -37.42
N PRO A 4 -9.73 -27.75 -37.06
CA PRO A 4 -9.11 -26.67 -36.28
C PRO A 4 -8.87 -27.08 -34.82
N LEU A 5 -7.63 -26.85 -34.38
CA LEU A 5 -7.12 -27.16 -33.04
C LEU A 5 -7.85 -26.39 -31.93
N ARG A 6 -8.26 -27.16 -30.94
CA ARG A 6 -9.00 -26.81 -29.73
C ARG A 6 -8.11 -26.02 -28.75
N LYS A 7 -8.56 -24.82 -28.32
CA LYS A 7 -7.92 -24.01 -27.26
C LYS A 7 -7.74 -24.85 -25.98
N LYS A 8 -6.51 -24.89 -25.44
CA LYS A 8 -6.24 -25.20 -24.04
C LYS A 8 -5.64 -23.98 -23.35
N ASN A 9 -6.36 -23.47 -22.36
CA ASN A 9 -5.88 -22.54 -21.36
C ASN A 9 -4.79 -23.22 -20.53
N ASN A 10 -3.61 -22.61 -20.44
CA ASN A 10 -2.73 -22.60 -19.26
C ASN A 10 -1.54 -21.67 -19.54
N GLY A 11 -1.46 -20.57 -18.79
CA GLY A 11 -0.40 -19.55 -18.88
C GLY A 11 0.94 -20.04 -18.34
N GLN A 12 1.56 -21.01 -19.00
CA GLN A 12 2.97 -21.33 -18.81
C GLN A 12 3.78 -20.76 -19.97
N ILE A 13 4.65 -19.79 -19.67
CA ILE A 13 5.73 -19.38 -20.57
C ILE A 13 6.92 -20.29 -20.23
N SER A 14 7.17 -21.29 -21.07
CA SER A 14 8.40 -22.10 -20.99
C SER A 14 9.54 -21.34 -21.68
N ILE A 15 10.50 -20.84 -20.91
CA ILE A 15 11.77 -20.34 -21.44
C ILE A 15 12.75 -21.50 -21.44
N VAL A 16 12.94 -22.13 -22.60
CA VAL A 16 14.00 -23.11 -22.82
C VAL A 16 15.30 -22.35 -23.09
N LEU A 17 16.17 -22.25 -22.09
CA LEU A 17 17.52 -21.72 -22.27
C LEU A 17 18.36 -22.79 -22.97
N ASN A 18 18.48 -22.70 -24.30
CA ASN A 18 19.46 -23.50 -25.04
C ASN A 18 20.87 -22.94 -24.75
N ALA A 19 21.56 -23.59 -23.83
CA ALA A 19 22.90 -23.22 -23.35
C ALA A 19 24.04 -23.80 -24.21
N GLN A 20 23.82 -24.03 -25.50
CA GLN A 20 24.84 -24.53 -26.41
C GLN A 20 24.88 -23.67 -27.68
N GLN A 21 26.07 -23.13 -27.96
CA GLN A 21 26.49 -22.31 -29.10
C GLN A 21 26.49 -20.78 -28.91
N ARG A 22 27.31 -20.28 -27.96
CA ARG A 22 28.03 -19.01 -28.20
C ARG A 22 29.40 -19.33 -28.79
N LYS A 23 29.45 -19.56 -30.11
CA LYS A 23 30.69 -19.32 -30.86
C LYS A 23 30.95 -17.82 -30.82
N THR A 24 32.16 -17.45 -30.44
CA THR A 24 32.72 -16.10 -30.47
C THR A 24 32.56 -15.49 -31.85
N LEU A 25 31.55 -14.64 -32.00
CA LEU A 25 31.46 -13.68 -33.10
C LEU A 25 31.65 -12.30 -32.48
N THR A 26 32.90 -11.87 -32.43
CA THR A 26 33.30 -10.49 -32.20
C THR A 26 32.69 -9.66 -33.32
N LYS A 27 31.50 -9.11 -33.08
CA LYS A 27 30.93 -8.04 -33.90
C LYS A 27 30.85 -6.84 -32.97
N GLU A 28 31.74 -5.90 -33.21
CA GLU A 28 31.77 -4.59 -32.55
C GLU A 28 30.35 -4.02 -32.57
N LEU A 29 29.76 -3.85 -31.39
CA LEU A 29 28.49 -3.13 -31.30
C LEU A 29 28.81 -1.66 -31.56
N PRO A 30 28.14 -0.99 -32.51
CA PRO A 30 28.23 0.47 -32.61
C PRO A 30 27.76 1.05 -31.28
N GLU A 31 28.47 2.08 -30.79
CA GLU A 31 28.10 2.87 -29.61
C GLU A 31 26.66 3.37 -29.76
N SER A 32 25.70 2.57 -29.28
CA SER A 32 24.33 3.02 -29.16
C SER A 32 24.31 3.95 -27.96
N GLN A 33 24.25 5.23 -28.30
CA GLN A 33 23.89 6.36 -27.47
C GLN A 33 23.21 5.89 -26.17
N LEU A 34 23.88 6.13 -25.05
CA LEU A 34 23.28 6.11 -23.72
C LEU A 34 22.19 7.17 -23.69
N VAL A 35 21.03 6.88 -24.29
CA VAL A 35 19.81 7.61 -24.01
C VAL A 35 19.64 7.50 -22.50
N PRO A 36 19.68 8.63 -21.76
CA PRO A 36 19.27 8.58 -20.37
C PRO A 36 17.89 7.94 -20.39
N LYS A 37 17.69 6.84 -19.66
CA LYS A 37 16.34 6.35 -19.39
C LYS A 37 15.64 7.47 -18.62
N SER A 38 15.06 8.41 -19.34
CA SER A 38 14.24 9.47 -18.80
C SER A 38 13.14 8.76 -18.04
N ILE A 39 13.12 8.95 -16.72
CA ILE A 39 12.09 8.39 -15.87
C ILE A 39 10.76 8.90 -16.47
N PRO A 40 9.81 8.03 -16.87
CA PRO A 40 8.51 8.48 -17.32
C PRO A 40 7.95 9.48 -16.28
N GLN A 41 7.40 10.62 -16.74
CA GLN A 41 6.85 11.67 -15.86
C GLN A 41 5.85 11.12 -14.81
N GLU A 42 5.29 9.94 -15.07
CA GLU A 42 4.35 9.22 -14.20
C GLU A 42 4.94 8.79 -12.84
N HIS A 43 6.26 8.80 -12.65
CA HIS A 43 6.92 8.40 -11.39
C HIS A 43 7.47 9.55 -10.54
N THR A 44 7.19 10.82 -10.89
CA THR A 44 7.66 11.99 -10.14
C THR A 44 7.27 11.93 -8.66
N ALA A 45 6.04 11.50 -8.36
CA ALA A 45 5.56 11.37 -6.99
C ALA A 45 6.35 10.36 -6.15
N LEU A 46 6.79 9.24 -6.75
CA LEU A 46 7.63 8.27 -6.05
C LEU A 46 9.02 8.87 -5.81
N LYS A 47 9.61 9.51 -6.83
CA LYS A 47 10.97 10.06 -6.74
C LYS A 47 11.09 11.08 -5.62
N GLU A 48 10.16 12.03 -5.52
CA GLU A 48 10.14 13.04 -4.46
C GLU A 48 10.02 12.41 -3.06
N ILE A 49 9.22 11.34 -2.95
CA ILE A 49 9.05 10.61 -1.69
C ILE A 49 10.28 9.77 -1.36
N GLU A 50 10.96 9.20 -2.35
CA GLU A 50 12.23 8.51 -2.16
C GLU A 50 13.35 9.45 -1.72
N GLU A 51 13.38 10.68 -2.22
CA GLU A 51 14.30 11.73 -1.76
C GLU A 51 14.01 12.11 -0.30
N GLU A 52 12.74 12.33 0.06
CA GLU A 52 12.33 12.65 1.44
C GLU A 52 12.64 11.49 2.42
N LEU A 53 12.43 10.23 2.00
CA LEU A 53 12.80 9.05 2.78
C LEU A 53 14.31 8.82 2.82
N GLY A 54 15.04 9.18 1.77
CA GLY A 54 16.49 9.05 1.66
C GLY A 54 17.22 9.88 2.70
N ALA A 55 16.65 11.02 3.10
CA ALA A 55 17.16 11.86 4.20
C ALA A 55 17.06 11.17 5.57
N LEU A 56 16.24 10.14 5.72
CA LEU A 56 16.12 9.38 6.96
C LEU A 56 17.19 8.27 7.03
N VAL A 57 17.99 8.31 8.09
CA VAL A 57 19.05 7.33 8.33
C VAL A 57 18.45 5.97 8.70
N GLY A 58 18.86 4.92 7.98
CA GLY A 58 18.39 3.55 8.18
C GLY A 58 17.00 3.27 7.59
N MET A 59 16.27 2.34 8.20
CA MET A 59 14.89 1.96 7.82
C MET A 59 14.74 1.36 6.41
N GLU A 60 15.74 0.62 5.93
CA GLU A 60 15.78 0.05 4.57
C GLU A 60 14.57 -0.85 4.25
N GLU A 61 14.09 -1.63 5.22
CA GLU A 61 12.88 -2.43 5.05
C GLU A 61 11.63 -1.57 4.81
N MET A 62 11.53 -0.43 5.51
CA MET A 62 10.41 0.49 5.37
C MET A 62 10.46 1.20 4.01
N LYS A 63 11.66 1.66 3.59
CA LYS A 63 11.87 2.24 2.26
C LYS A 63 11.45 1.26 1.16
N ARG A 64 11.84 -0.01 1.28
CA ARG A 64 11.44 -1.08 0.34
C ARG A 64 9.93 -1.28 0.31
N MET A 65 9.29 -1.38 1.48
CA MET A 65 7.85 -1.55 1.60
C MET A 65 7.07 -0.40 0.94
N ILE A 66 7.56 0.84 1.06
CA ILE A 66 6.91 2.00 0.41
C ILE A 66 6.98 1.88 -1.11
N LYS A 67 8.10 1.43 -1.67
CA LYS A 67 8.23 1.17 -3.12
C LYS A 67 7.26 0.08 -3.58
N GLU A 68 7.11 -0.98 -2.81
CA GLU A 68 6.17 -2.07 -3.12
C GLU A 68 4.71 -1.60 -3.12
N ILE A 69 4.34 -0.80 -2.11
CA ILE A 69 3.00 -0.20 -2.03
C ILE A 69 2.76 0.72 -3.23
N TYR A 70 3.72 1.58 -3.57
CA TYR A 70 3.64 2.43 -4.75
C TYR A 70 3.41 1.61 -6.01
N ALA A 71 4.25 0.59 -6.25
CA ALA A 71 4.16 -0.24 -7.43
C ALA A 71 2.80 -0.93 -7.54
N TRP A 72 2.26 -1.41 -6.42
CA TRP A 72 0.94 -2.02 -6.38
C TRP A 72 -0.18 -1.03 -6.73
N ILE A 73 -0.18 0.16 -6.12
CA ILE A 73 -1.19 1.21 -6.40
C ILE A 73 -1.10 1.63 -7.87
N TYR A 74 0.12 1.86 -8.37
CA TYR A 74 0.37 2.28 -9.74
C TYR A 74 -0.13 1.25 -10.76
N VAL A 75 0.23 -0.02 -10.59
CA VAL A 75 -0.22 -1.11 -11.48
C VAL A 75 -1.74 -1.25 -11.46
N ASN A 76 -2.38 -1.13 -10.29
CA ASN A 76 -3.83 -1.19 -10.21
C ASN A 76 -4.51 -0.01 -10.90
N LYS A 77 -3.97 1.21 -10.73
CA LYS A 77 -4.47 2.37 -11.46
C LYS A 77 -4.40 2.17 -12.97
N LYS A 78 -3.27 1.66 -13.48
CA LYS A 78 -3.12 1.32 -14.90
C LYS A 78 -4.08 0.23 -15.37
N ARG A 79 -4.39 -0.76 -14.52
CA ARG A 79 -5.43 -1.76 -14.82
C ARG A 79 -6.81 -1.11 -14.95
N GLU A 80 -7.18 -0.21 -14.03
CA GLU A 80 -8.46 0.51 -14.07
C GLU A 80 -8.57 1.38 -15.33
N GLU A 81 -7.50 2.11 -15.69
CA GLU A 81 -7.44 2.92 -16.93
C GLU A 81 -7.65 2.07 -18.20
N MET A 82 -7.25 0.79 -18.17
CA MET A 82 -7.44 -0.16 -19.26
C MET A 82 -8.77 -0.95 -19.17
N GLY A 83 -9.65 -0.62 -18.22
CA GLY A 83 -10.91 -1.32 -18.00
C GLY A 83 -10.75 -2.75 -17.44
N LEU A 84 -9.56 -3.09 -16.94
CA LEU A 84 -9.30 -4.38 -16.30
C LEU A 84 -9.73 -4.35 -14.83
N LYS A 85 -10.08 -5.53 -14.29
CA LYS A 85 -10.40 -5.66 -12.86
C LYS A 85 -9.17 -5.32 -12.02
N ALA A 86 -9.27 -4.28 -11.21
CA ALA A 86 -8.31 -3.96 -10.16
C ALA A 86 -8.80 -4.47 -8.80
N GLY A 87 -7.87 -4.97 -7.99
CA GLY A 87 -8.16 -5.43 -6.64
C GLY A 87 -8.22 -4.25 -5.67
N LYS A 88 -9.33 -4.10 -4.94
CA LYS A 88 -9.39 -3.20 -3.78
C LYS A 88 -8.74 -3.92 -2.58
N GLN A 89 -7.58 -3.42 -2.15
CA GLN A 89 -6.90 -3.91 -0.95
C GLN A 89 -6.93 -2.83 0.13
N ALA A 90 -7.08 -3.27 1.37
CA ALA A 90 -6.93 -2.38 2.51
C ALA A 90 -5.44 -2.06 2.71
N LEU A 91 -5.10 -0.77 2.76
CA LEU A 91 -3.73 -0.25 2.93
C LEU A 91 -3.40 0.05 4.41
N HIS A 92 -3.97 -0.70 5.35
CA HIS A 92 -3.65 -0.53 6.78
C HIS A 92 -2.27 -1.12 7.09
N MET A 93 -1.45 -0.36 7.80
CA MET A 93 -0.06 -0.71 8.11
C MET A 93 0.18 -0.72 9.62
N MET A 94 1.12 -1.55 10.08
CA MET A 94 1.58 -1.56 11.46
C MET A 94 3.09 -1.34 11.49
N PHE A 95 3.51 -0.21 12.03
CA PHE A 95 4.93 0.10 12.23
C PHE A 95 5.40 -0.52 13.54
N LYS A 96 6.51 -1.26 13.49
CA LYS A 96 7.16 -1.84 14.67
C LYS A 96 8.56 -1.26 14.87
N GLY A 97 9.04 -1.28 16.11
CA GLY A 97 10.39 -0.90 16.49
C GLY A 97 10.40 0.12 17.63
N ASN A 98 11.59 0.52 18.04
CA ASN A 98 11.78 1.35 19.22
C ASN A 98 11.17 2.76 19.06
N PRO A 99 10.80 3.43 20.18
CA PRO A 99 10.46 4.84 20.18
C PRO A 99 11.59 5.69 19.57
N GLY A 100 11.24 6.82 18.95
CA GLY A 100 12.22 7.73 18.37
C GLY A 100 12.79 7.32 17.00
N THR A 101 12.37 6.19 16.41
CA THR A 101 12.85 5.77 15.07
C THR A 101 12.07 6.40 13.90
N GLY A 102 11.46 7.57 14.09
CA GLY A 102 10.80 8.32 13.01
C GLY A 102 9.52 7.70 12.39
N LYS A 103 8.83 6.78 13.08
CA LYS A 103 7.62 6.10 12.55
C LYS A 103 6.51 7.09 12.14
N THR A 104 6.27 8.08 13.00
CA THR A 104 5.29 9.15 12.76
C THR A 104 5.68 9.99 11.54
N THR A 105 6.96 10.31 11.39
CA THR A 105 7.50 11.02 10.22
C THR A 105 7.21 10.25 8.94
N VAL A 106 7.45 8.94 8.94
CA VAL A 106 7.18 8.11 7.75
C VAL A 106 5.68 8.00 7.46
N ALA A 107 4.83 7.93 8.49
CA ALA A 107 3.38 7.96 8.29
C ALA A 107 2.92 9.24 7.58
N ARG A 108 3.54 10.38 7.91
CA ARG A 108 3.28 11.66 7.23
C ARG A 108 3.72 11.66 5.77
N ILE A 109 4.89 11.10 5.48
CA ILE A 109 5.40 10.94 4.12
C ILE A 109 4.48 10.05 3.28
N ILE A 110 4.01 8.93 3.85
CA ILE A 110 3.03 8.05 3.19
C ILE A 110 1.73 8.78 2.88
N GLY A 111 1.25 9.65 3.79
CA GLY A 111 0.08 10.50 3.55
C GLY A 111 0.23 11.38 2.31
N LYS A 112 1.40 12.01 2.15
CA LYS A 112 1.74 12.80 0.95
C LYS A 112 1.76 11.93 -0.31
N LEU A 113 2.37 10.75 -0.24
CA LEU A 113 2.41 9.83 -1.38
C LEU A 113 1.00 9.44 -1.82
N PHE A 114 0.16 9.02 -0.89
CA PHE A 114 -1.22 8.60 -1.19
C PHE A 114 -2.09 9.73 -1.72
N LEU A 115 -1.89 10.97 -1.25
CA LEU A 115 -2.53 12.14 -1.83
C LEU A 115 -2.10 12.35 -3.28
N LYS A 116 -0.79 12.31 -3.57
CA LYS A 116 -0.25 12.47 -4.95
C LYS A 116 -0.73 11.38 -5.89
N MET A 117 -1.00 10.19 -5.38
CA MET A 117 -1.54 9.07 -6.15
C MET A 117 -3.08 9.07 -6.25
N ASN A 118 -3.76 10.08 -5.70
CA ASN A 118 -5.22 10.17 -5.60
C ASN A 118 -5.87 8.98 -4.86
N VAL A 119 -5.14 8.35 -3.94
CA VAL A 119 -5.67 7.32 -3.03
C VAL A 119 -6.41 7.96 -1.85
N LEU A 120 -5.91 9.11 -1.38
CA LEU A 120 -6.52 9.92 -0.34
C LEU A 120 -7.02 11.25 -0.92
N SER A 121 -8.10 11.79 -0.36
CA SER A 121 -8.68 13.06 -0.83
C SER A 121 -8.04 14.30 -0.20
N LYS A 122 -7.46 14.18 1.02
CA LYS A 122 -6.90 15.32 1.77
C LYS A 122 -5.45 15.09 2.23
N GLY A 123 -5.04 13.83 2.45
CA GLY A 123 -3.64 13.49 2.78
C GLY A 123 -3.14 13.95 4.15
N HIS A 124 -4.02 14.46 5.01
CA HIS A 124 -3.67 14.88 6.37
C HIS A 124 -3.44 13.67 7.29
N LEU A 125 -2.65 13.86 8.34
CA LEU A 125 -2.36 12.86 9.36
C LEU A 125 -3.05 13.28 10.67
N ILE A 126 -3.88 12.41 11.22
CA ILE A 126 -4.42 12.55 12.58
C ILE A 126 -3.69 11.54 13.46
N GLU A 127 -2.93 12.05 14.42
CA GLU A 127 -2.26 11.25 15.43
C GLU A 127 -3.21 11.03 16.62
N ALA A 128 -3.22 9.83 17.17
CA ALA A 128 -4.13 9.40 18.22
C ALA A 128 -3.41 8.51 19.22
N GLU A 129 -3.62 8.79 20.50
CA GLU A 129 -3.15 7.96 21.60
C GLU A 129 -4.32 7.24 22.28
N ARG A 130 -4.01 6.48 23.35
CA ARG A 130 -5.03 5.80 24.15
C ARG A 130 -6.07 6.77 24.72
N ALA A 131 -5.65 7.93 25.21
CA ALA A 131 -6.54 8.91 25.85
C ALA A 131 -7.57 9.51 24.87
N ASP A 132 -7.22 9.59 23.58
CA ASP A 132 -8.09 10.11 22.52
C ASP A 132 -9.15 9.10 22.11
N LEU A 133 -8.86 7.80 22.25
CA LEU A 133 -9.74 6.72 21.81
C LEU A 133 -10.61 6.17 22.95
N VAL A 134 -10.11 6.17 24.18
CA VAL A 134 -10.78 5.57 25.34
C VAL A 134 -11.40 6.65 26.22
N GLY A 135 -12.69 6.51 26.53
CA GLY A 135 -13.40 7.37 27.47
C GLY A 135 -13.22 6.92 28.91
N GLU A 136 -13.29 7.86 29.85
CA GLU A 136 -13.26 7.57 31.30
C GLU A 136 -14.54 6.88 31.78
N TYR A 137 -15.66 7.10 31.06
CA TYR A 137 -16.99 6.59 31.39
C TYR A 137 -17.52 5.62 30.33
N ILE A 138 -18.40 4.70 30.75
CA ILE A 138 -19.04 3.71 29.88
C ILE A 138 -19.79 4.42 28.74
N GLY A 139 -19.63 3.94 27.51
CA GLY A 139 -20.27 4.51 26.32
C GLY A 139 -19.51 5.66 25.66
N HIS A 140 -18.61 6.36 26.37
CA HIS A 140 -17.84 7.48 25.80
C HIS A 140 -16.76 7.01 24.81
N THR A 141 -16.19 5.82 25.00
CA THR A 141 -15.18 5.23 24.09
C THR A 141 -15.69 5.11 22.66
N ALA A 142 -16.92 4.63 22.49
CA ALA A 142 -17.49 4.44 21.16
C ALA A 142 -17.68 5.77 20.43
N GLN A 143 -18.10 6.81 21.15
CA GLN A 143 -18.29 8.14 20.58
C GLN A 143 -16.96 8.80 20.22
N LYS A 144 -16.00 8.83 21.16
CA LYS A 144 -14.64 9.34 20.93
C LYS A 144 -13.98 8.71 19.70
N THR A 145 -14.01 7.38 19.62
CA THR A 145 -13.43 6.64 18.49
C THR A 145 -14.10 7.01 17.17
N ARG A 146 -15.43 7.09 17.12
CA ARG A 146 -16.15 7.49 15.89
C ARG A 146 -15.79 8.90 15.45
N ASP A 147 -15.73 9.83 16.38
CA ASP A 147 -15.45 11.23 16.05
C ASP A 147 -14.01 11.40 15.55
N LEU A 148 -13.07 10.62 16.11
CA LEU A 148 -11.69 10.60 15.62
C LEU A 148 -11.57 9.98 14.22
N ILE A 149 -12.28 8.89 13.96
CA ILE A 149 -12.36 8.30 12.61
C ILE A 149 -12.93 9.31 11.62
N LYS A 150 -14.03 10.00 11.97
CA LYS A 150 -14.63 11.04 11.12
C LYS A 150 -13.63 12.15 10.79
N LYS A 151 -12.83 12.60 11.76
CA LYS A 151 -11.77 13.60 11.54
C LYS A 151 -10.67 13.08 10.60
N ALA A 152 -10.33 11.80 10.67
CA ALA A 152 -9.32 11.18 9.83
C ALA A 152 -9.81 10.80 8.42
N MET A 153 -11.11 10.90 8.13
CA MET A 153 -11.66 10.59 6.81
C MET A 153 -11.00 11.41 5.70
N GLY A 154 -10.55 10.71 4.65
CA GLY A 154 -9.80 11.33 3.54
C GLY A 154 -8.30 11.54 3.81
N GLY A 155 -7.84 11.20 5.01
CA GLY A 155 -6.43 11.24 5.43
C GLY A 155 -5.99 9.91 6.03
N ILE A 156 -5.04 9.97 6.96
CA ILE A 156 -4.49 8.83 7.69
C ILE A 156 -4.79 9.00 9.19
N LEU A 157 -5.35 7.95 9.81
CA LEU A 157 -5.40 7.83 11.27
C LEU A 157 -4.17 7.04 11.73
N PHE A 158 -3.28 7.69 12.47
CA PHE A 158 -2.12 7.07 13.08
C PHE A 158 -2.38 6.86 14.56
N ILE A 159 -2.38 5.60 14.99
CA ILE A 159 -2.61 5.23 16.40
C ILE A 159 -1.27 4.84 16.99
N ASP A 160 -0.73 5.70 17.85
CA ASP A 160 0.49 5.37 18.57
C ASP A 160 0.20 4.41 19.72
N GLU A 161 1.16 3.54 20.00
CA GLU A 161 1.09 2.53 21.06
C GLU A 161 -0.24 1.77 21.10
N ALA A 162 -0.76 1.36 19.94
CA ALA A 162 -2.08 0.72 19.82
C ALA A 162 -2.25 -0.54 20.69
N TYR A 163 -1.15 -1.17 21.12
CA TYR A 163 -1.16 -2.29 22.07
C TYR A 163 -1.75 -1.90 23.44
N SER A 164 -1.68 -0.63 23.80
CA SER A 164 -2.24 -0.09 25.05
C SER A 164 -3.77 -0.11 25.08
N LEU A 165 -4.44 -0.12 23.92
CA LEU A 165 -5.90 -0.13 23.81
C LEU A 165 -6.53 -1.45 24.25
N GLY A 166 -5.81 -2.57 24.11
CA GLY A 166 -6.30 -3.91 24.45
C GLY A 166 -6.29 -4.27 25.94
N ARG A 167 -5.85 -3.35 26.82
CA ARG A 167 -5.72 -3.60 28.27
C ARG A 167 -6.96 -3.22 29.11
N GLY A 168 -8.01 -2.66 28.50
CA GLY A 168 -9.29 -2.39 29.18
C GLY A 168 -10.27 -3.55 29.00
N GLU A 169 -10.63 -4.20 30.11
CA GLU A 169 -11.62 -5.28 30.28
C GLU A 169 -11.36 -6.60 29.53
N LYS A 170 -11.14 -7.66 30.34
CA LYS A 170 -11.22 -9.10 30.02
C LYS A 170 -11.05 -9.48 28.55
N ARG A 171 -9.85 -9.99 28.22
CA ARG A 171 -9.57 -11.01 27.19
C ARG A 171 -10.69 -11.23 26.14
N ILE A 172 -10.91 -10.26 25.25
CA ILE A 172 -11.53 -10.57 23.95
C ILE A 172 -10.72 -9.85 22.89
N SER A 173 -9.84 -10.64 22.27
CA SER A 173 -9.04 -10.33 21.09
C SER A 173 -9.74 -9.35 20.13
N ALA A 174 -9.19 -8.15 20.00
CA ALA A 174 -9.65 -7.12 19.05
C ALA A 174 -9.70 -7.64 17.60
N ARG A 175 -8.92 -8.69 17.30
CA ARG A 175 -8.93 -9.41 16.01
C ARG A 175 -10.26 -10.11 15.71
N LYS A 176 -11.03 -10.51 16.74
CA LYS A 176 -12.29 -11.26 16.59
C LYS A 176 -13.54 -10.37 16.43
N ARG A 177 -13.48 -9.08 16.77
CA ARG A 177 -14.66 -8.17 16.68
C ARG A 177 -14.59 -7.15 15.53
N LEU A 178 -13.39 -6.74 15.08
CA LEU A 178 -13.26 -5.72 14.04
C LEU A 178 -13.40 -6.27 12.60
N ILE A 179 -12.84 -7.45 12.32
CA ILE A 179 -12.84 -8.04 10.97
C ILE A 179 -14.25 -8.44 10.50
N PRO A 180 -15.14 -9.01 11.35
CA PRO A 180 -16.51 -9.33 10.93
C PRO A 180 -17.33 -8.09 10.57
N TRP A 181 -17.23 -7.01 11.34
CA TRP A 181 -17.97 -5.76 11.07
C TRP A 181 -17.54 -5.07 9.76
N LEU A 182 -16.24 -5.10 9.44
CA LEU A 182 -15.71 -4.59 8.17
C LEU A 182 -16.17 -5.43 6.97
N ASN A 183 -16.36 -6.75 7.13
CA ASN A 183 -16.86 -7.62 6.06
C ASN A 183 -18.39 -7.57 5.89
N THR A 184 -19.17 -7.40 6.97
CA THR A 184 -20.64 -7.29 6.91
C THR A 184 -21.08 -6.03 6.15
N TRP A 185 -20.36 -4.92 6.29
CA TRP A 185 -20.63 -3.68 5.54
C TRP A 185 -20.34 -3.81 4.02
N ARG A 186 -19.42 -4.70 3.63
CA ARG A 186 -19.09 -4.97 2.21
C ARG A 186 -20.17 -5.78 1.50
N ILE A 187 -20.98 -6.55 2.23
CA ILE A 187 -22.05 -7.40 1.66
C ILE A 187 -23.37 -6.63 1.58
N SER A 188 -23.66 -5.74 2.53
CA SER A 188 -24.93 -4.98 2.54
C SER A 188 -25.00 -3.83 1.53
N SER A 189 -23.88 -3.50 0.86
CA SER A 189 -23.80 -2.38 -0.10
C SER A 189 -23.88 -2.82 -1.57
N MET A 190 -24.07 -4.11 -1.84
CA MET A 190 -24.24 -4.69 -3.18
C MET A 190 -25.60 -5.38 -3.26
N ASN A 191 -26.67 -4.59 -3.19
CA ASN A 191 -27.99 -4.87 -3.75
C ASN A 191 -28.81 -3.58 -3.68
N LEU A 192 -28.61 -2.72 -4.68
CA LEU A 192 -29.58 -1.73 -5.15
C LEU A 192 -29.10 -1.29 -6.53
N PHE A 193 -29.79 -1.86 -7.53
CA PHE A 193 -29.64 -1.80 -8.99
C PHE A 193 -28.46 -2.57 -9.61
#